data_AF-A0A0G0UM36-F1
#
_entry.id   AF-A0A0G0UM36-F1
#
_cell.length_a   1.000
_cell.length_b   1.000
_cell.length_c   1.000
_cell.angle_alpha   90.00
_cell.angle_beta   90.00
_cell.angle_gamma   90.00
#
_symmetry.space_group_name_H-M   'P 1'
#
loop_
_entity.id
_entity.type
_entity.pdbx_description
1 polymer ?
#
loop_
_entity_poly.entity_id
_entity_poly.type
_entity_poly.pdbx_seq_one_letter_code
_entity_poly.pdbx_strand_id
1 'polypeptide(L)'
;MSYGQVALILDMPRAAREVGWALSRVEDRDMVPWWRVVNNKGRVSIKGQYSAEEQRQLLLQEGIKVSKDFTFEIEKYRFNP
;
A
#
# COMPACT_ATOMS: atom_id res chain seq x y z
N MET A 1 -1.56 -3.26 -4.83
CA MET A 1 -2.27 -4.30 -4.04
C MET A 1 -2.93 -3.64 -2.82
N SER A 2 -4.07 -4.12 -2.33
CA SER A 2 -4.69 -3.58 -1.11
C SER A 2 -4.35 -4.38 0.15
N TYR A 3 -4.43 -3.75 1.33
CA TYR A 3 -4.25 -4.47 2.61
C TYR A 3 -5.18 -5.69 2.74
N GLY A 4 -6.41 -5.59 2.23
CA GLY A 4 -7.35 -6.70 2.22
C GLY A 4 -6.93 -7.82 1.25
N GLN A 5 -6.30 -7.49 0.12
CA GLN A 5 -5.76 -8.51 -0.79
C GLN A 5 -4.60 -9.27 -0.15
N VAL A 6 -3.69 -8.58 0.54
CA VAL A 6 -2.60 -9.25 1.27
C VAL A 6 -3.18 -10.22 2.31
N ALA A 7 -4.16 -9.77 3.10
CA ALA A 7 -4.83 -10.61 4.09
C ALA A 7 -5.53 -11.83 3.46
N LEU A 8 -6.16 -11.65 2.30
CA LEU A 8 -6.81 -12.73 1.56
C LEU A 8 -5.81 -13.77 1.03
N ILE A 9 -4.67 -13.33 0.48
CA ILE A 9 -3.60 -14.20 -0.03
C ILE A 9 -2.99 -15.03 1.10
N LEU A 10 -2.95 -14.51 2.32
CA LEU A 10 -2.48 -15.20 3.53
C LEU A 10 -3.52 -16.13 4.15
N ASP A 11 -4.68 -16.36 3.50
CA ASP A 11 -5.83 -17.11 4.03
C ASP A 11 -6.34 -16.59 5.40
N MET A 12 -6.14 -15.29 5.63
CA MET A 12 -6.60 -14.57 6.82
C MET A 12 -7.60 -13.48 6.42
N PRO A 13 -8.77 -13.83 5.85
CA PRO A 13 -9.75 -12.84 5.47
C PRO A 13 -10.13 -11.98 6.67
N ARG A 14 -10.27 -10.66 6.46
CA ARG A 14 -10.53 -9.63 7.47
C ARG A 14 -9.32 -9.14 8.27
N ALA A 15 -8.13 -9.72 8.09
CA ALA A 15 -6.90 -9.28 8.77
C ALA A 15 -6.22 -8.04 8.13
N ALA A 16 -6.96 -7.19 7.42
CA ALA A 16 -6.39 -6.06 6.68
C ALA A 16 -5.72 -5.03 7.60
N ARG A 17 -6.23 -4.88 8.84
CA ARG A 17 -5.70 -3.92 9.81
C ARG A 17 -4.37 -4.42 10.39
N GLU A 18 -4.28 -5.72 10.60
CA GLU A 18 -3.10 -6.45 11.08
C GLU A 18 -1.99 -6.37 10.04
N VAL A 19 -2.29 -6.52 8.74
CA VAL A 19 -1.33 -6.26 7.66
C VAL A 19 -0.79 -4.83 7.73
N GLY A 20 -1.67 -3.84 7.91
CA GLY A 20 -1.26 -2.46 8.07
C GLY A 20 -0.35 -2.23 9.28
N TRP A 21 -0.65 -2.90 10.39
CA TRP A 21 0.17 -2.84 11.61
C TRP A 21 1.52 -3.53 11.44
N ALA A 22 1.58 -4.69 10.79
CA ALA A 22 2.82 -5.38 10.47
C ALA A 22 3.71 -4.53 9.56
N LEU A 23 3.14 -3.95 8.48
CA LEU A 23 3.86 -3.04 7.59
C LEU A 23 4.34 -1.77 8.32
N SER A 24 3.60 -1.29 9.33
CA SER A 24 4.01 -0.13 10.12
C SER A 24 5.25 -0.36 11.01
N ARG A 25 5.69 -1.61 11.15
CA ARG A 25 6.79 -2.04 12.03
C ARG A 25 8.00 -2.60 11.29
N VAL A 26 7.99 -2.54 9.97
CA VAL A 26 9.14 -3.02 9.19
C VAL A 26 10.32 -2.08 9.41
N GLU A 27 11.37 -2.58 10.05
CA GLU A 27 12.60 -1.82 10.32
C GLU A 27 13.46 -1.69 9.05
N ASP A 28 13.55 -2.76 8.25
CA ASP A 28 14.31 -2.79 7.00
C ASP A 28 13.43 -2.42 5.80
N ARG A 29 13.51 -1.14 5.42
CA ARG A 29 12.67 -0.53 4.39
C ARG A 29 13.00 -0.98 2.97
N ASP A 30 14.20 -1.47 2.73
CA ASP A 30 14.69 -1.80 1.40
C ASP A 30 14.32 -3.25 1.02
N MET A 31 14.09 -4.10 2.02
CA MET A 31 13.70 -5.49 1.79
C MET A 31 12.21 -5.70 1.51
N VAL A 32 11.35 -4.76 1.94
CA VAL A 32 9.90 -4.90 1.81
C VAL A 32 9.32 -3.73 1.01
N PRO A 33 8.70 -3.97 -0.16
CA PRO A 33 8.11 -2.92 -0.99
C PRO A 33 6.77 -2.41 -0.42
N TRP A 34 6.81 -1.86 0.80
CA TRP A 34 5.67 -1.43 1.58
C TRP A 34 4.79 -0.41 0.83
N TRP A 35 5.39 0.40 -0.04
CA TRP A 35 4.70 1.42 -0.83
C TRP A 35 3.67 0.85 -1.81
N ARG A 36 3.78 -0.44 -2.19
CA ARG A 36 2.85 -1.13 -3.10
C ARG A 36 1.53 -1.55 -2.46
N VAL A 37 1.44 -1.48 -1.12
CA VAL A 37 0.25 -1.84 -0.35
C VAL A 37 -0.49 -0.57 0.05
N VAL A 38 -1.74 -0.45 -0.40
CA VAL A 38 -2.58 0.76 -0.21
C VAL A 38 -3.98 0.42 0.29
N ASN A 39 -4.76 1.45 0.60
CA ASN A 39 -6.19 1.29 0.85
C ASN A 39 -6.91 0.76 -0.40
N ASN A 40 -7.94 -0.09 -0.22
CA ASN A 40 -8.76 -0.64 -1.30
C ASN A 40 -9.50 0.42 -2.15
N LYS A 41 -9.57 1.68 -1.69
CA LYS A 41 -10.12 2.82 -2.44
C LYS A 41 -9.10 3.54 -3.34
N GLY A 42 -7.88 3.03 -3.46
CA GLY A 42 -6.83 3.71 -4.24
C GLY A 42 -6.34 5.01 -3.62
N ARG A 43 -6.22 5.02 -2.29
CA ARG A 43 -5.74 6.18 -1.54
C ARG A 43 -4.51 5.82 -0.72
N VAL A 44 -3.44 6.57 -0.90
CA VAL A 44 -2.29 6.55 0.01
C VAL A 44 -2.76 7.14 1.34
N SER A 45 -2.81 6.28 2.36
CA SER A 45 -3.44 6.58 3.66
C SER A 45 -2.49 6.36 4.84
N ILE A 46 -1.18 6.27 4.57
CA ILE A 46 -0.20 5.96 5.59
C ILE A 46 -0.08 7.09 6.62
N LYS A 47 0.06 6.70 7.89
CA LYS A 47 0.23 7.59 9.04
C LYS A 47 1.32 7.00 9.92
N GLY A 48 2.15 7.83 10.54
CA GLY A 48 3.20 7.38 11.47
C GLY A 48 4.61 7.60 10.93
N GLN A 49 5.46 6.57 11.01
CA GLN A 49 6.90 6.64 10.70
C GLN A 49 7.22 6.94 9.22
N TYR A 50 6.23 6.76 8.34
CA TYR A 50 6.34 6.97 6.90
C TYR A 50 5.48 8.14 6.45
N SER A 51 5.94 8.85 5.43
CA SER A 51 5.17 9.96 4.86
C SER A 51 4.33 9.49 3.67
N ALA A 52 3.14 10.07 3.53
CA ALA A 52 2.30 9.85 2.35
C ALA A 52 2.99 10.33 1.07
N GLU A 53 3.84 11.35 1.14
CA GLU A 53 4.59 11.85 -0.02
C GLU A 53 5.68 10.87 -0.45
N GLU A 54 6.41 10.25 0.48
CA GLU A 54 7.40 9.20 0.17
C GLU A 54 6.74 8.03 -0.57
N GLN A 55 5.60 7.55 -0.07
CA GLN A 55 4.84 6.50 -0.77
C GLN A 55 4.39 6.96 -2.17
N ARG A 56 3.95 8.22 -2.29
CA ARG A 56 3.56 8.81 -3.57
C ARG A 56 4.72 8.81 -4.56
N GLN A 57 5.91 9.24 -4.14
CA GLN A 57 7.10 9.29 -5.00
C GLN A 57 7.55 7.91 -5.45
N LEU A 58 7.55 6.92 -4.55
CA LEU A 58 7.89 5.54 -4.90
C LEU A 58 6.90 4.94 -5.90
N LEU A 59 5.60 5.18 -5.73
CA LEU A 59 4.58 4.77 -6.70
C LEU A 59 4.76 5.46 -8.06
N LEU A 60 5.10 6.76 -8.08
CA LEU A 60 5.40 7.49 -9.33
C LEU A 60 6.63 6.92 -10.05
N GLN A 61 7.67 6.53 -9.30
CA GLN A 61 8.87 5.88 -9.86
C GLN A 61 8.54 4.53 -10.52
N GLU A 62 7.52 3.83 -10.03
CA GLU A 62 6.99 2.61 -10.65
C GLU A 62 5.99 2.86 -11.79
N GLY A 63 5.77 4.12 -12.19
CA GLY A 63 4.86 4.49 -13.28
C GLY A 63 3.38 4.53 -12.88
N ILE A 64 3.07 4.46 -11.58
CA ILE A 64 1.70 4.57 -11.07
C ILE A 64 1.36 6.06 -10.94
N LYS A 65 0.36 6.52 -11.68
CA LYS A 65 -0.07 7.92 -11.64
C LYS A 65 -0.86 8.19 -10.36
N VAL A 66 -0.23 8.88 -9.41
CA VAL A 66 -0.87 9.30 -8.15
C VAL A 66 -1.05 10.82 -8.13
N SER A 67 -2.29 11.24 -7.85
CA SER A 67 -2.67 12.64 -7.77
C SER A 67 -2.05 13.35 -6.56
N LYS A 68 -2.15 14.69 -6.52
CA LYS A 68 -1.67 15.50 -5.39
C LYS A 68 -2.46 15.29 -4.11
N ASP A 69 -3.72 14.85 -4.21
CA ASP A 69 -4.58 14.48 -3.08
C ASP A 69 -4.39 13.02 -2.62
N PHE A 70 -3.33 12.36 -3.10
CA PHE A 70 -2.95 11.00 -2.71
C PHE A 70 -3.91 9.90 -3.18
N THR A 71 -4.62 10.13 -4.29
CA THR A 71 -5.56 9.19 -4.87
C THR A 71 -5.11 8.71 -6.25
N PHE A 72 -5.58 7.52 -6.65
CA PHE A 72 -5.34 6.94 -7.97
C PHE A 72 -6.37 5.85 -8.29
N GLU A 73 -6.51 5.52 -9.57
CA GLU A 73 -7.39 4.45 -10.05
C GLU A 73 -6.82 3.07 -9.68
N ILE A 74 -7.14 2.57 -8.49
CA ILE A 74 -6.58 1.30 -8.00
C ILE A 74 -6.88 0.12 -8.91
N GLU A 75 -8.06 0.07 -9.55
CA GLU A 75 -8.45 -1.06 -10.41
C GLU A 75 -7.50 -1.24 -11.59
N LYS A 76 -6.93 -0.15 -12.12
CA LYS A 76 -5.94 -0.20 -13.21
C LYS A 76 -4.64 -0.88 -12.80
N TYR A 77 -4.30 -0.85 -11.51
CA TYR A 77 -3.05 -1.33 -10.95
C TYR A 77 -3.26 -2.47 -9.94
N ARG A 78 -4.47 -3.02 -9.86
CA ARG A 78 -4.82 -4.05 -8.90
C ARG A 78 -4.08 -5.32 -9.27
N PHE A 79 -3.38 -5.89 -8.29
CA PHE A 79 -2.71 -7.17 -8.46
C PHE A 79 -3.78 -8.27 -8.60
N ASN A 80 -3.69 -9.06 -9.66
CA ASN A 80 -4.50 -10.26 -9.86
C ASN A 80 -3.55 -11.47 -9.73
N PRO A 81 -3.68 -12.28 -8.67
CA PRO A 81 -2.82 -13.44 -8.46
C PRO A 81 -2.96 -14.51 -9.55
#